data_AF-A0A956GRS8-F1
#
_entry.id   AF-A0A956GRS8-F1
#
_cell.length_a   1.000
_cell.length_b   1.000
_cell.length_c   1.000
_cell.angle_alpha   90.00
_cell.angle_beta   90.00
_cell.angle_gamma   90.00
#
_symmetry.space_group_name_H-M   'P 1'
#
loop_
_entity.id
_entity.type
_entity.pdbx_description
1 polymer ?
#
loop_
_entity_poly.entity_id
_entity_poly.type
_entity_poly.pdbx_seq_one_letter_code
_entity_poly.pdbx_strand_id
1 'polypeptide(L)'
;MRAPDLTALVATVAAAACAAPDPAPTTATATTTQAVVGADLDDGDPAVVALVLSSGKVFCTGTLISPRVVLTAAHCIDDAGADPDFGAYFGNDTTTGGQRVSVIAKRQHPMWTGAIGGGHDVGLLLLAAARDPALPVRLNTEPLEAHVGDAYRVVGFGIHDAVTRELDGKKRTGVMTIARLTGDYLEAEDPDTIICQGDSGGPGFLTIDGVEVLAGTHTYSFTGCVNPSGDSRVDLWVTDFIQPWVEANDPSCGLDGLCAPIGCLDDPDCQPCGADGTCTADCPLPDVDCATSGVGEICQADSQCVSGLCIYWPTDAHSKYCSQPCDGDAACPDGMSCTTQAPFGEVCTWDGPPPGAAGQRCEQATDCSAYACEDGVCTYPCDLSRGLACTPGFECASHDGGDSYYCWALASDDGGGCQTGGGGGAPWLVAVAAALLLRRRPRR
;
A
#
# COMPACT_ATOMS: atom_id res chain seq x y z
N MET A 1 -54.35 -76.69 -38.01
CA MET A 1 -54.69 -75.61 -38.96
C MET A 1 -55.31 -74.47 -38.17
N ARG A 2 -54.82 -73.22 -38.40
CA ARG A 2 -55.27 -71.87 -37.99
C ARG A 2 -56.60 -71.81 -37.19
N ALA A 3 -56.78 -71.03 -36.11
CA ALA A 3 -56.50 -69.60 -35.93
C ALA A 3 -56.79 -69.19 -34.44
N PRO A 4 -56.61 -67.91 -34.03
CA PRO A 4 -56.04 -67.54 -32.72
C PRO A 4 -56.97 -66.74 -31.75
N ASP A 5 -56.44 -66.48 -30.54
CA ASP A 5 -56.36 -65.22 -29.75
C ASP A 5 -57.55 -64.23 -29.67
N LEU A 6 -57.83 -63.50 -28.57
CA LEU A 6 -57.21 -63.31 -27.27
C LEU A 6 -58.27 -62.68 -26.32
N THR A 7 -58.21 -63.09 -25.05
CA THR A 7 -58.51 -62.41 -23.76
C THR A 7 -59.63 -61.37 -23.59
N ALA A 8 -60.41 -61.66 -22.55
CA ALA A 8 -61.55 -60.94 -22.02
C ALA A 8 -61.18 -59.81 -21.03
N LEU A 9 -62.03 -58.79 -21.06
CA LEU A 9 -62.09 -57.63 -20.18
C LEU A 9 -62.82 -58.00 -18.87
N VAL A 10 -62.22 -57.75 -17.71
CA VAL A 10 -62.92 -57.83 -16.41
C VAL A 10 -63.00 -56.43 -15.81
N ALA A 11 -64.24 -56.00 -15.56
CA ALA A 11 -64.61 -54.78 -14.88
C ALA A 11 -64.58 -54.99 -13.36
N THR A 12 -64.00 -54.04 -12.62
CA THR A 12 -64.13 -53.94 -11.16
C THR A 12 -64.58 -52.55 -10.74
N VAL A 13 -65.54 -52.56 -9.83
CA VAL A 13 -66.41 -51.49 -9.36
C VAL A 13 -65.72 -50.62 -8.31
N ALA A 14 -66.07 -49.33 -8.34
CA ALA A 14 -65.58 -48.25 -7.50
C ALA A 14 -66.00 -48.35 -6.03
N ALA A 15 -65.12 -47.91 -5.13
CA ALA A 15 -65.45 -47.44 -3.80
C ALA A 15 -65.05 -45.96 -3.68
N ALA A 16 -66.04 -45.11 -3.43
CA ALA A 16 -65.87 -43.68 -3.24
C ALA A 16 -65.41 -43.39 -1.80
N ALA A 17 -64.24 -42.77 -1.67
CA ALA A 17 -63.78 -42.12 -0.44
C ALA A 17 -63.41 -40.67 -0.77
N CYS A 18 -63.91 -39.75 0.04
CA CYS A 18 -63.80 -38.30 -0.16
C CYS A 18 -62.34 -37.83 -0.10
N ALA A 19 -61.80 -37.37 -1.22
CA ALA A 19 -60.57 -36.56 -1.27
C ALA A 19 -60.95 -35.08 -1.26
N ALA A 20 -60.24 -34.29 -0.45
CA ALA A 20 -60.33 -32.83 -0.44
C ALA A 20 -59.98 -32.28 -1.84
N PRO A 21 -60.51 -31.11 -2.24
CA PRO A 21 -60.16 -30.50 -3.52
C PRO A 21 -58.65 -30.18 -3.54
N ASP A 22 -57.95 -30.75 -4.51
CA ASP A 22 -56.56 -30.37 -4.81
C ASP A 22 -56.49 -28.87 -5.04
N PRO A 23 -55.57 -28.13 -4.40
CA PRO A 23 -55.26 -26.78 -4.84
C PRO A 23 -54.72 -26.88 -6.27
N ALA A 24 -55.27 -26.04 -7.14
CA ALA A 24 -54.80 -25.89 -8.52
C ALA A 24 -53.27 -25.78 -8.54
N PRO A 25 -52.58 -26.32 -9.57
CA PRO A 25 -51.15 -26.13 -9.70
C PRO A 25 -50.91 -24.64 -9.89
N THR A 26 -50.56 -23.95 -8.79
CA THR A 26 -49.85 -22.68 -8.86
C THR A 26 -48.62 -23.00 -9.68
N THR A 27 -48.60 -22.48 -10.90
CA THR A 27 -47.37 -22.24 -11.64
C THR A 27 -46.48 -21.47 -10.67
N ALA A 28 -45.62 -22.19 -9.97
CA ALA A 28 -44.46 -21.58 -9.35
C ALA A 28 -43.70 -21.02 -10.54
N THR A 29 -43.87 -19.73 -10.79
CA THR A 29 -42.86 -18.95 -11.45
C THR A 29 -41.61 -19.26 -10.64
N ALA A 30 -40.76 -20.14 -11.16
CA ALA A 30 -39.40 -20.23 -10.70
C ALA A 30 -38.86 -18.83 -10.93
N THR A 31 -38.88 -18.02 -9.87
CA THR A 31 -37.97 -16.90 -9.79
C THR A 31 -36.62 -17.56 -9.86
N THR A 32 -36.05 -17.61 -11.06
CA THR A 32 -34.62 -17.79 -11.22
C THR A 32 -34.02 -16.73 -10.32
N THR A 33 -33.58 -17.12 -9.13
CA THR A 33 -32.65 -16.34 -8.33
C THR A 33 -31.47 -16.14 -9.27
N GLN A 34 -31.42 -14.96 -9.88
CA GLN A 34 -30.34 -14.58 -10.78
C GLN A 34 -29.06 -14.69 -9.97
N ALA A 35 -28.08 -15.42 -10.52
CA ALA A 35 -26.76 -15.51 -9.93
C ALA A 35 -26.20 -14.09 -9.83
N VAL A 36 -25.99 -13.64 -8.59
CA VAL A 36 -25.12 -12.50 -8.29
C VAL A 36 -23.73 -12.94 -8.73
N VAL A 37 -23.06 -12.15 -9.57
CA VAL A 37 -21.71 -12.52 -10.01
C VAL A 37 -20.77 -12.36 -8.82
N GLY A 38 -20.14 -13.48 -8.49
CA GLY A 38 -19.71 -13.88 -7.16
C GLY A 38 -18.39 -13.27 -6.74
N ALA A 39 -18.48 -12.37 -5.78
CA ALA A 39 -17.39 -12.04 -4.88
C ALA A 39 -18.00 -11.49 -3.59
N ASP A 40 -17.52 -11.98 -2.45
CA ASP A 40 -17.94 -11.49 -1.14
C ASP A 40 -17.39 -10.07 -0.93
N LEU A 41 -18.07 -9.24 -0.12
CA LEU A 41 -17.53 -7.94 0.27
C LEU A 41 -16.18 -8.15 0.97
N ASP A 42 -15.17 -7.40 0.56
CA ASP A 42 -13.84 -7.48 1.15
C ASP A 42 -13.58 -6.34 2.13
N ASP A 43 -13.08 -6.70 3.32
CA ASP A 43 -12.51 -5.80 4.30
C ASP A 43 -11.07 -6.14 4.73
N GLY A 44 -10.48 -7.18 4.13
CA GLY A 44 -9.19 -7.73 4.53
C GLY A 44 -7.99 -7.23 3.72
N ASP A 45 -8.19 -6.58 2.56
CA ASP A 45 -7.09 -6.19 1.67
C ASP A 45 -6.89 -4.66 1.60
N PRO A 46 -6.32 -3.99 2.63
CA PRO A 46 -6.15 -2.54 2.65
C PRO A 46 -5.17 -2.01 1.58
N ALA A 47 -4.33 -2.88 1.02
CA ALA A 47 -3.41 -2.58 -0.08
C ALA A 47 -4.12 -2.48 -1.46
N VAL A 48 -5.33 -3.02 -1.57
CA VAL A 48 -6.12 -3.01 -2.80
C VAL A 48 -6.93 -1.73 -2.86
N VAL A 49 -6.70 -0.95 -3.91
CA VAL A 49 -7.20 0.41 -4.06
C VAL A 49 -8.10 0.53 -5.28
N ALA A 50 -9.14 1.36 -5.17
CA ALA A 50 -9.90 1.76 -6.34
C ALA A 50 -9.15 2.90 -7.05
N LEU A 51 -8.97 2.80 -8.36
CA LEU A 51 -8.53 3.92 -9.17
C LEU A 51 -9.75 4.75 -9.53
N VAL A 52 -9.73 6.01 -9.09
CA VAL A 52 -10.85 6.95 -9.23
C VAL A 52 -10.44 8.16 -10.05
N LEU A 53 -11.29 8.54 -11.00
CA LEU A 53 -11.15 9.81 -11.73
C LEU A 53 -11.35 11.00 -10.78
N SER A 54 -10.99 12.20 -11.23
CA SER A 54 -11.27 13.46 -10.54
C SER A 54 -12.76 13.66 -10.22
N SER A 55 -13.65 13.06 -11.02
CA SER A 55 -15.09 13.02 -10.79
C SER A 55 -15.54 12.12 -9.62
N GLY A 56 -14.63 11.36 -9.02
CA GLY A 56 -14.92 10.34 -8.00
C GLY A 56 -15.37 8.99 -8.57
N LYS A 57 -15.52 8.88 -9.90
CA LYS A 57 -15.90 7.62 -10.56
C LYS A 57 -14.76 6.60 -10.50
N VAL A 58 -15.04 5.41 -9.97
CA VAL A 58 -14.17 4.23 -10.10
C VAL A 58 -14.09 3.81 -11.57
N PHE A 59 -12.88 3.53 -12.05
CA PHE A 59 -12.67 3.05 -13.42
C PHE A 59 -11.78 1.82 -13.52
N CYS A 60 -10.88 1.63 -12.55
CA CYS A 60 -9.98 0.50 -12.44
C CYS A 60 -9.70 0.19 -10.95
N THR A 61 -8.92 -0.86 -10.72
CA THR A 61 -8.33 -1.24 -9.44
C THR A 61 -6.80 -1.16 -9.54
N GLY A 62 -6.13 -1.09 -8.39
CA GLY A 62 -4.68 -1.21 -8.29
C GLY A 62 -4.29 -1.89 -6.98
N THR A 63 -3.00 -2.23 -6.89
CA THR A 63 -2.43 -2.89 -5.70
C THR A 63 -1.21 -2.13 -5.23
N LEU A 64 -1.18 -1.75 -3.95
CA LEU A 64 -0.01 -1.12 -3.34
C LEU A 64 1.12 -2.15 -3.20
N ILE A 65 2.26 -1.88 -3.83
CA ILE A 65 3.45 -2.77 -3.87
C ILE A 65 4.70 -2.11 -3.31
N SER A 66 4.63 -0.85 -2.92
CA SER A 66 5.58 -0.17 -2.03
C SER A 66 4.82 0.97 -1.35
N PRO A 67 5.35 1.64 -0.32
CA PRO A 67 4.64 2.73 0.36
C PRO A 67 4.00 3.77 -0.57
N ARG A 68 4.56 3.99 -1.76
CA ARG A 68 4.08 4.96 -2.76
C ARG A 68 3.87 4.40 -4.15
N VAL A 69 4.13 3.14 -4.42
CA VAL A 69 3.93 2.55 -5.76
C VAL A 69 2.71 1.63 -5.77
N VAL A 70 1.79 1.93 -6.68
CA VAL A 70 0.64 1.08 -7.00
C VAL A 70 0.89 0.40 -8.35
N LEU A 71 0.83 -0.93 -8.37
CA LEU A 71 0.78 -1.75 -9.57
C LEU A 71 -0.65 -1.78 -10.11
N THR A 72 -0.80 -1.64 -11.42
CA THR A 72 -2.09 -1.69 -12.13
C THR A 72 -1.86 -2.15 -13.57
N ALA A 73 -2.90 -2.14 -14.40
CA ALA A 73 -2.79 -2.45 -15.82
C ALA A 73 -2.32 -1.23 -16.63
N ALA A 74 -1.59 -1.45 -17.73
CA ALA A 74 -1.16 -0.36 -18.61
C ALA A 74 -2.37 0.33 -19.26
N HIS A 75 -3.41 -0.42 -19.61
CA HIS A 75 -4.64 0.15 -20.19
C HIS A 75 -5.40 1.02 -19.20
N CYS A 76 -5.30 0.80 -17.88
CA CYS A 76 -5.90 1.70 -16.90
C CYS A 76 -5.26 3.11 -16.95
N ILE A 77 -3.95 3.17 -17.25
CA ILE A 77 -3.27 4.45 -17.46
C ILE A 77 -3.77 5.15 -18.74
N ASP A 78 -4.08 4.38 -19.79
CA ASP A 78 -4.70 4.91 -21.02
C ASP A 78 -6.14 5.37 -20.78
N ASP A 79 -6.93 4.60 -20.03
CA ASP A 79 -8.35 4.86 -19.73
C ASP A 79 -8.55 6.08 -18.83
N ALA A 80 -7.59 6.36 -17.92
CA ALA A 80 -7.54 7.63 -17.20
C ALA A 80 -7.39 8.83 -18.17
N GLY A 81 -6.80 8.60 -19.35
CA GLY A 81 -6.69 9.56 -20.43
C GLY A 81 -5.97 10.84 -20.01
N ALA A 82 -6.63 11.97 -20.26
CA ALA A 82 -6.10 13.29 -19.96
C ALA A 82 -6.47 13.81 -18.55
N ASP A 83 -7.10 13.00 -17.69
CA ASP A 83 -7.41 13.41 -16.32
C ASP A 83 -6.09 13.57 -15.54
N PRO A 84 -5.69 14.81 -15.17
CA PRO A 84 -4.45 15.03 -14.43
C PRO A 84 -4.59 14.67 -12.95
N ASP A 85 -5.83 14.52 -12.47
CA ASP A 85 -6.19 14.39 -11.07
C ASP A 85 -6.95 13.08 -10.81
N PHE A 86 -6.62 11.99 -11.51
CA PHE A 86 -7.04 10.66 -11.03
C PHE A 86 -6.18 10.24 -9.83
N GLY A 87 -6.72 9.35 -8.98
CA GLY A 87 -6.08 8.97 -7.73
C GLY A 87 -6.36 7.54 -7.33
N ALA A 88 -5.60 7.05 -6.36
CA ALA A 88 -5.85 5.79 -5.67
C ALA A 88 -6.71 6.05 -4.43
N TYR A 89 -7.78 5.29 -4.26
CA TYR A 89 -8.66 5.35 -3.10
C TYR A 89 -8.41 4.15 -2.18
N PHE A 90 -8.00 4.45 -0.95
CA PHE A 90 -7.81 3.48 0.12
C PHE A 90 -9.08 3.40 0.96
N GLY A 91 -9.74 2.24 0.94
CA GLY A 91 -10.97 1.97 1.67
C GLY A 91 -11.76 0.84 1.01
N ASN A 92 -12.77 0.32 1.70
CA ASN A 92 -13.55 -0.82 1.21
C ASN A 92 -14.82 -0.38 0.47
N ASP A 93 -15.28 0.86 0.71
CA ASP A 93 -16.46 1.43 0.06
C ASP A 93 -16.18 2.91 -0.25
N THR A 94 -16.04 3.22 -1.55
CA THR A 94 -15.76 4.57 -2.03
C THR A 94 -16.85 5.61 -1.70
N THR A 95 -18.02 5.15 -1.24
CA THR A 95 -19.19 5.99 -0.92
C THR A 95 -19.32 6.34 0.56
N THR A 96 -18.68 5.59 1.47
CA THR A 96 -18.89 5.77 2.92
C THR A 96 -17.62 6.04 3.75
N GLY A 97 -16.42 5.99 3.16
CA GLY A 97 -15.20 6.39 3.86
C GLY A 97 -13.92 5.84 3.24
N GLY A 98 -12.79 6.47 3.55
CA GLY A 98 -11.49 6.14 2.99
C GLY A 98 -10.66 7.38 2.68
N GLN A 99 -9.53 7.19 2.03
CA GLN A 99 -8.61 8.26 1.66
C GLN A 99 -8.23 8.16 0.19
N ARG A 100 -8.48 9.23 -0.55
CA ARG A 100 -7.94 9.41 -1.90
C ARG A 100 -6.54 10.00 -1.82
N VAL A 101 -5.59 9.36 -2.49
CA VAL A 101 -4.22 9.85 -2.70
C VAL A 101 -4.02 10.09 -4.19
N SER A 102 -3.54 11.28 -4.56
CA SER A 102 -3.31 11.63 -5.97
C SER A 102 -2.16 10.81 -6.57
N VAL A 103 -2.25 10.52 -7.86
CA VAL A 103 -1.13 9.96 -8.64
C VAL A 103 -0.31 11.11 -9.21
N ILE A 104 1.02 11.07 -9.04
CA ILE A 104 1.93 12.15 -9.45
C ILE A 104 2.90 11.75 -10.56
N ALA A 105 3.08 10.44 -10.77
CA ALA A 105 3.80 9.91 -11.91
C ALA A 105 3.18 8.57 -12.31
N LYS A 106 3.31 8.23 -13.58
CA LYS A 106 2.76 7.00 -14.15
C LYS A 106 3.74 6.43 -15.17
N ARG A 107 3.82 5.11 -15.24
CA ARG A 107 4.68 4.40 -16.18
C ARG A 107 3.98 3.15 -16.68
N GLN A 108 3.75 3.08 -17.98
CA GLN A 108 3.31 1.86 -18.66
C GLN A 108 4.54 1.04 -19.06
N HIS A 109 4.36 -0.27 -19.22
CA HIS A 109 5.42 -1.12 -19.75
C HIS A 109 5.90 -0.57 -21.11
N PRO A 110 7.23 -0.45 -21.39
CA PRO A 110 7.72 0.17 -22.62
C PRO A 110 7.29 -0.52 -23.92
N MET A 111 6.90 -1.78 -23.84
CA MET A 111 6.38 -2.57 -24.98
C MET A 111 4.85 -2.59 -25.06
N TRP A 112 4.13 -1.90 -24.17
CA TRP A 112 2.69 -1.74 -24.26
C TRP A 112 2.32 -0.99 -25.53
N THR A 113 1.42 -1.55 -26.33
CA THR A 113 1.03 -1.00 -27.64
C THR A 113 -0.36 -0.35 -27.65
N GLY A 114 -1.04 -0.33 -26.50
CA GLY A 114 -2.45 0.07 -26.41
C GLY A 114 -3.44 -1.06 -26.77
N ALA A 115 -2.94 -2.29 -26.96
CA ALA A 115 -3.77 -3.44 -27.32
C ALA A 115 -3.45 -4.63 -26.44
N ILE A 116 -4.46 -5.12 -25.70
CA ILE A 116 -4.36 -6.28 -24.80
C ILE A 116 -3.79 -7.51 -25.54
N GLY A 117 -4.20 -7.76 -26.78
CA GLY A 117 -3.67 -8.88 -27.57
C GLY A 117 -2.17 -8.79 -27.89
N GLY A 118 -1.51 -7.64 -27.67
CA GLY A 118 -0.08 -7.43 -27.82
C GLY A 118 0.75 -7.68 -26.56
N GLY A 119 0.12 -8.07 -25.45
CA GLY A 119 0.80 -8.28 -24.16
C GLY A 119 1.20 -6.97 -23.48
N HIS A 120 1.99 -7.09 -22.42
CA HIS A 120 2.62 -6.01 -21.66
C HIS A 120 1.63 -5.05 -21.01
N ASP A 121 0.45 -5.55 -20.65
CA ASP A 121 -0.59 -4.78 -19.99
C ASP A 121 -0.32 -4.61 -18.48
N VAL A 122 0.80 -3.98 -18.15
CA VAL A 122 1.25 -3.72 -16.79
C VAL A 122 1.74 -2.27 -16.65
N GLY A 123 1.36 -1.62 -15.56
CA GLY A 123 1.60 -0.21 -15.31
C GLY A 123 1.84 0.09 -13.83
N LEU A 124 2.58 1.17 -13.59
CA LEU A 124 2.98 1.62 -12.26
C LEU A 124 2.51 3.05 -12.05
N LEU A 125 1.97 3.33 -10.88
CA LEU A 125 1.55 4.65 -10.44
C LEU A 125 2.35 5.04 -9.20
N LEU A 126 2.91 6.25 -9.21
CA LEU A 126 3.54 6.84 -8.04
C LEU A 126 2.54 7.75 -7.32
N LEU A 127 2.35 7.52 -6.02
CA LEU A 127 1.44 8.26 -5.17
C LEU A 127 2.07 9.54 -4.61
N ALA A 128 1.22 10.53 -4.38
CA ALA A 128 1.55 11.82 -3.76
C ALA A 128 1.82 11.76 -2.26
N ALA A 129 1.67 10.60 -1.60
CA ALA A 129 1.97 10.46 -0.18
C ALA A 129 2.23 8.99 0.12
N ALA A 130 3.20 8.71 0.99
CA ALA A 130 3.45 7.37 1.49
C ALA A 130 2.25 6.86 2.29
N ARG A 131 2.04 5.55 2.16
CA ARG A 131 1.18 4.75 3.00
C ARG A 131 2.02 4.06 4.07
N ASP A 132 1.33 3.47 5.03
CA ASP A 132 1.96 2.64 6.06
C ASP A 132 2.81 1.55 5.38
N PRO A 133 4.12 1.45 5.70
CA PRO A 133 5.03 0.49 5.08
C PRO A 133 4.68 -0.98 5.37
N ALA A 134 3.76 -1.26 6.29
CA ALA A 134 3.22 -2.60 6.52
C ALA A 134 2.13 -3.02 5.52
N LEU A 135 1.60 -2.10 4.71
CA LEU A 135 0.51 -2.37 3.76
C LEU A 135 0.91 -3.02 2.44
N PRO A 136 2.06 -2.70 1.81
CA PRO A 136 2.41 -3.27 0.51
C PRO A 136 2.34 -4.80 0.46
N VAL A 137 1.89 -5.37 -0.67
CA VAL A 137 1.79 -6.82 -0.85
C VAL A 137 3.02 -7.43 -1.49
N ARG A 138 3.42 -8.63 -1.04
CA ARG A 138 4.58 -9.33 -1.60
C ARG A 138 4.34 -9.71 -3.07
N LEU A 139 5.31 -9.41 -3.93
CA LEU A 139 5.26 -9.83 -5.34
C LEU A 139 5.69 -11.29 -5.47
N ASN A 140 5.06 -12.03 -6.37
CA ASN A 140 5.58 -13.31 -6.81
C ASN A 140 6.78 -13.10 -7.75
N THR A 141 7.91 -13.72 -7.43
CA THR A 141 9.12 -13.74 -8.26
C THR A 141 9.38 -15.10 -8.91
N GLU A 142 8.59 -16.12 -8.53
CA GLU A 142 8.80 -17.49 -8.99
C GLU A 142 7.97 -17.81 -10.23
N PRO A 143 8.47 -18.67 -11.13
CA PRO A 143 7.73 -19.07 -12.32
C PRO A 143 6.40 -19.77 -11.98
N LEU A 144 5.32 -19.40 -12.67
CA LEU A 144 3.97 -19.86 -12.37
C LEU A 144 3.57 -21.21 -13.00
N GLU A 145 4.43 -21.84 -13.80
CA GLU A 145 4.08 -23.05 -14.57
C GLU A 145 3.64 -24.22 -13.69
N ALA A 146 4.19 -24.33 -12.47
CA ALA A 146 3.83 -25.37 -11.51
C ALA A 146 2.49 -25.13 -10.81
N HIS A 147 1.91 -23.94 -10.95
CA HIS A 147 0.71 -23.48 -10.24
C HIS A 147 -0.56 -23.52 -11.08
N VAL A 148 -0.49 -24.05 -12.32
CA VAL A 148 -1.68 -24.30 -13.12
C VAL A 148 -2.56 -25.33 -12.40
N GLY A 149 -3.80 -24.96 -12.14
CA GLY A 149 -4.76 -25.74 -11.35
C GLY A 149 -4.89 -25.31 -9.89
N ASP A 150 -4.02 -24.41 -9.40
CA ASP A 150 -4.11 -23.91 -8.03
C ASP A 150 -5.24 -22.88 -7.88
N ALA A 151 -5.67 -22.71 -6.62
CA ALA A 151 -6.62 -21.68 -6.23
C ALA A 151 -6.00 -20.29 -6.36
N TYR A 152 -6.78 -19.35 -6.91
CA TYR A 152 -6.34 -18.02 -7.27
C TYR A 152 -7.34 -16.99 -6.75
N ARG A 153 -6.92 -16.18 -5.78
CA ARG A 153 -7.83 -15.22 -5.11
C ARG A 153 -7.77 -13.89 -5.84
N VAL A 154 -8.92 -13.39 -6.28
CA VAL A 154 -9.05 -12.12 -7.01
C VAL A 154 -9.70 -11.08 -6.12
N VAL A 155 -9.30 -9.81 -6.25
CA VAL A 155 -9.85 -8.70 -5.46
C VAL A 155 -10.03 -7.48 -6.35
N GLY A 156 -11.17 -6.79 -6.23
CA GLY A 156 -11.40 -5.58 -7.01
C GLY A 156 -12.65 -4.80 -6.68
N PHE A 157 -12.83 -3.69 -7.40
CA PHE A 157 -13.96 -2.77 -7.26
C PHE A 157 -14.87 -2.78 -8.51
N GLY A 158 -14.74 -3.82 -9.33
CA GLY A 158 -15.44 -3.95 -10.60
C GLY A 158 -16.91 -4.27 -10.45
N ILE A 159 -17.52 -4.46 -11.62
CA ILE A 159 -18.93 -4.81 -11.74
C ILE A 159 -19.18 -6.14 -11.02
N HIS A 160 -20.14 -6.13 -10.10
CA HIS A 160 -20.52 -7.31 -9.29
C HIS A 160 -21.79 -8.01 -9.79
N ASP A 161 -22.42 -7.50 -10.84
CA ASP A 161 -23.58 -8.09 -11.47
C ASP A 161 -23.47 -7.87 -12.98
N ALA A 162 -23.24 -8.97 -13.72
CA ALA A 162 -23.06 -8.92 -15.18
C ALA A 162 -24.33 -8.48 -15.94
N VAL A 163 -25.50 -8.56 -15.31
CA VAL A 163 -26.80 -8.16 -15.88
C VAL A 163 -27.02 -6.66 -15.69
N THR A 164 -26.95 -6.17 -14.45
CA THR A 164 -27.17 -4.74 -14.16
C THR A 164 -25.98 -3.89 -14.58
N ARG A 165 -24.79 -4.50 -14.67
CA ARG A 165 -23.51 -3.86 -14.96
C ARG A 165 -23.17 -2.77 -13.93
N GLU A 166 -23.62 -2.98 -12.70
CA GLU A 166 -23.49 -2.00 -11.63
C GLU A 166 -22.06 -1.95 -11.07
N LEU A 167 -21.53 -0.72 -10.99
CA LEU A 167 -20.27 -0.39 -10.34
C LEU A 167 -20.60 0.46 -9.11
N ASP A 168 -20.72 -0.18 -7.95
CA ASP A 168 -21.18 0.47 -6.71
C ASP A 168 -20.03 0.99 -5.84
N GLY A 169 -18.79 0.79 -6.29
CA GLY A 169 -17.60 1.29 -5.61
C GLY A 169 -17.25 0.55 -4.34
N LYS A 170 -17.74 -0.69 -4.17
CA LYS A 170 -17.39 -1.58 -3.05
C LYS A 170 -16.38 -2.62 -3.48
N LYS A 171 -15.39 -2.83 -2.62
CA LYS A 171 -14.37 -3.86 -2.79
C LYS A 171 -14.96 -5.24 -2.56
N ARG A 172 -14.56 -6.19 -3.38
CA ARG A 172 -14.98 -7.59 -3.28
C ARG A 172 -13.83 -8.54 -3.54
N THR A 173 -13.92 -9.75 -3.00
CA THR A 173 -12.98 -10.84 -3.22
C THR A 173 -13.68 -12.12 -3.65
N GLY A 174 -13.04 -12.88 -4.54
CA GLY A 174 -13.51 -14.20 -4.98
C GLY A 174 -12.34 -15.15 -5.21
N VAL A 175 -12.63 -16.42 -5.43
CA VAL A 175 -11.61 -17.44 -5.71
C VAL A 175 -11.91 -18.09 -7.06
N MET A 176 -10.87 -18.21 -7.88
CA MET A 176 -10.87 -18.84 -9.19
C MET A 176 -9.81 -19.95 -9.23
N THR A 177 -9.73 -20.66 -10.34
CA THR A 177 -8.66 -21.63 -10.61
C THR A 177 -7.77 -21.15 -11.75
N ILE A 178 -6.44 -21.27 -11.62
CA ILE A 178 -5.51 -20.98 -12.72
C ILE A 178 -5.71 -22.04 -13.82
N ALA A 179 -6.38 -21.67 -14.91
CA ALA A 179 -6.72 -22.58 -15.99
C ALA A 179 -5.53 -22.87 -16.91
N ARG A 180 -4.77 -21.82 -17.28
CA ARG A 180 -3.58 -21.94 -18.14
C ARG A 180 -2.74 -20.68 -18.12
N LEU A 181 -1.51 -20.81 -18.60
CA LEU A 181 -0.61 -19.69 -18.92
C LEU A 181 -0.47 -19.57 -20.44
N THR A 182 -0.43 -18.36 -20.97
CA THR A 182 -0.26 -18.11 -22.42
C THR A 182 0.51 -16.83 -22.66
N GLY A 183 1.78 -16.97 -23.05
CA GLY A 183 2.69 -15.83 -23.16
C GLY A 183 2.90 -15.20 -21.79
N ASP A 184 2.63 -13.89 -21.71
CA ASP A 184 2.69 -13.10 -20.50
C ASP A 184 1.37 -13.03 -19.72
N TYR A 185 0.39 -13.84 -20.10
CA TYR A 185 -0.91 -13.91 -19.43
C TYR A 185 -1.09 -15.21 -18.62
N LEU A 186 -1.74 -15.05 -17.48
CA LEU A 186 -2.38 -16.08 -16.70
C LEU A 186 -3.89 -16.00 -16.97
N GLU A 187 -4.53 -17.13 -17.26
CA GLU A 187 -5.99 -17.20 -17.38
C GLU A 187 -6.58 -17.98 -16.22
N ALA A 188 -7.55 -17.39 -15.53
CA ALA A 188 -8.27 -17.99 -14.44
C ALA A 188 -9.75 -18.19 -14.80
N GLU A 189 -10.38 -19.22 -14.25
CA GLU A 189 -11.79 -19.50 -14.46
C GLU A 189 -12.49 -19.99 -13.18
N ASP A 190 -13.77 -19.66 -13.07
CA ASP A 190 -14.68 -20.15 -12.05
C ASP A 190 -16.13 -20.14 -12.56
N PRO A 191 -17.05 -20.97 -12.06
CA PRO A 191 -18.47 -20.88 -12.45
C PRO A 191 -19.18 -19.63 -11.93
N ASP A 192 -18.77 -19.13 -10.76
CA ASP A 192 -19.50 -18.12 -10.01
C ASP A 192 -18.70 -16.80 -9.89
N THR A 193 -17.37 -16.85 -9.95
CA THR A 193 -16.45 -15.69 -9.86
C THR A 193 -15.95 -15.27 -11.22
N ILE A 194 -15.99 -13.95 -11.51
CA ILE A 194 -15.55 -13.40 -12.80
C ILE A 194 -14.91 -12.02 -12.58
N ILE A 195 -13.70 -11.80 -13.13
CA ILE A 195 -13.10 -10.46 -13.22
C ILE A 195 -13.84 -9.66 -14.31
N CYS A 196 -14.31 -8.47 -13.99
CA CYS A 196 -15.16 -7.66 -14.87
C CYS A 196 -14.66 -6.21 -14.95
N GLN A 197 -15.36 -5.35 -15.71
CA GLN A 197 -14.92 -3.96 -15.87
C GLN A 197 -14.87 -3.24 -14.51
N GLY A 198 -13.79 -2.51 -14.26
CA GLY A 198 -13.47 -1.88 -12.97
C GLY A 198 -12.55 -2.72 -12.09
N ASP A 199 -12.48 -4.05 -12.29
CA ASP A 199 -11.47 -4.89 -11.63
C ASP A 199 -10.11 -4.77 -12.31
N SER A 200 -10.06 -4.36 -13.58
CA SER A 200 -8.84 -4.07 -14.34
C SER A 200 -7.76 -3.41 -13.49
N GLY A 201 -6.56 -3.98 -13.47
CA GLY A 201 -5.43 -3.54 -12.67
C GLY A 201 -5.41 -4.04 -11.22
N GLY A 202 -6.46 -4.71 -10.76
CA GLY A 202 -6.53 -5.35 -9.44
C GLY A 202 -5.66 -6.61 -9.35
N PRO A 203 -5.44 -7.10 -8.12
CA PRO A 203 -4.56 -8.24 -7.89
C PRO A 203 -5.26 -9.58 -8.05
N GLY A 204 -4.52 -10.53 -8.61
CA GLY A 204 -4.74 -11.94 -8.38
C GLY A 204 -3.62 -12.55 -7.54
N PHE A 205 -3.99 -13.13 -6.41
CA PHE A 205 -3.11 -13.68 -5.39
C PHE A 205 -3.03 -15.21 -5.46
N LEU A 206 -1.83 -15.72 -5.15
CA LEU A 206 -1.53 -17.13 -5.02
C LEU A 206 -0.89 -17.38 -3.65
N THR A 207 -1.19 -18.51 -3.00
CA THR A 207 -0.49 -18.92 -1.78
C THR A 207 0.60 -19.92 -2.11
N ILE A 208 1.86 -19.54 -1.88
CA ILE A 208 3.05 -20.39 -2.07
C ILE A 208 3.70 -20.61 -0.69
N ASP A 209 3.86 -21.87 -0.28
CA ASP A 209 4.44 -22.25 1.01
C ASP A 209 3.79 -21.56 2.23
N GLY A 210 2.48 -21.30 2.15
CA GLY A 210 1.70 -20.65 3.20
C GLY A 210 1.79 -19.12 3.21
N VAL A 211 2.48 -18.51 2.24
CA VAL A 211 2.58 -17.05 2.07
C VAL A 211 1.78 -16.64 0.84
N GLU A 212 0.91 -15.66 1.00
CA GLU A 212 0.17 -15.09 -0.13
C GLU A 212 1.04 -14.06 -0.88
N VAL A 213 1.06 -14.18 -2.20
CA VAL A 213 1.86 -13.33 -3.10
C VAL A 213 1.02 -12.85 -4.28
N LEU A 214 1.29 -11.64 -4.74
CA LEU A 214 0.72 -11.05 -5.93
C LEU A 214 1.29 -11.72 -7.18
N ALA A 215 0.49 -12.58 -7.81
CA ALA A 215 0.91 -13.39 -8.96
C ALA A 215 0.43 -12.83 -10.30
N GLY A 216 -0.66 -12.06 -10.32
CA GLY A 216 -1.15 -11.43 -11.53
C GLY A 216 -1.85 -10.09 -11.31
N THR A 217 -1.98 -9.35 -12.41
CA THR A 217 -2.68 -8.07 -12.48
C THR A 217 -3.81 -8.17 -13.50
N HIS A 218 -5.05 -7.96 -13.08
CA HIS A 218 -6.25 -8.10 -13.91
C HIS A 218 -6.14 -7.28 -15.20
N THR A 219 -6.31 -7.92 -16.37
CA THR A 219 -6.24 -7.23 -17.67
C THR A 219 -7.56 -7.27 -18.41
N TYR A 220 -8.13 -8.46 -18.59
CA TYR A 220 -9.28 -8.64 -19.48
C TYR A 220 -10.24 -9.71 -19.00
N SER A 221 -11.46 -9.59 -19.48
CA SER A 221 -12.41 -10.69 -19.59
C SER A 221 -13.14 -10.59 -20.91
N PHE A 222 -13.79 -11.66 -21.34
CA PHE A 222 -14.55 -11.63 -22.58
C PHE A 222 -15.76 -10.70 -22.45
N THR A 223 -16.18 -10.13 -23.59
CA THR A 223 -17.33 -9.23 -23.67
C THR A 223 -18.54 -9.84 -22.94
N GLY A 224 -19.09 -9.09 -21.98
CA GLY A 224 -20.17 -9.56 -21.13
C GLY A 224 -19.74 -10.10 -19.78
N CYS A 225 -18.45 -10.02 -19.44
CA CYS A 225 -17.86 -10.57 -18.21
C CYS A 225 -18.08 -12.07 -18.15
N VAL A 226 -17.34 -12.75 -19.02
CA VAL A 226 -17.39 -14.20 -19.18
C VAL A 226 -15.97 -14.72 -19.05
N ASN A 227 -15.84 -15.84 -18.35
CA ASN A 227 -14.58 -16.56 -18.19
C ASN A 227 -14.10 -17.23 -19.49
N PRO A 228 -12.78 -17.51 -19.61
CA PRO A 228 -11.75 -17.19 -18.62
C PRO A 228 -11.45 -15.69 -18.54
N SER A 229 -11.04 -15.25 -17.36
CA SER A 229 -10.49 -13.92 -17.13
C SER A 229 -8.97 -13.98 -17.18
N GLY A 230 -8.36 -12.94 -17.73
CA GLY A 230 -6.91 -12.85 -17.92
C GLY A 230 -6.26 -11.85 -16.97
N ASP A 231 -5.07 -12.21 -16.52
CA ASP A 231 -4.17 -11.42 -15.70
C ASP A 231 -2.79 -11.35 -16.37
N SER A 232 -2.12 -10.20 -16.33
CA SER A 232 -0.70 -10.11 -16.69
C SER A 232 0.14 -10.74 -15.58
N ARG A 233 1.09 -11.60 -15.96
CA ARG A 233 1.98 -12.34 -15.06
C ARG A 233 2.97 -11.42 -14.36
N VAL A 234 2.90 -11.31 -13.04
CA VAL A 234 3.78 -10.41 -12.26
C VAL A 234 5.22 -10.90 -12.26
N ASP A 235 5.44 -12.22 -12.20
CA ASP A 235 6.78 -12.85 -12.14
C ASP A 235 7.68 -12.47 -13.32
N LEU A 236 7.09 -12.13 -14.47
CA LEU A 236 7.83 -11.73 -15.66
C LEU A 236 8.34 -10.27 -15.61
N TRP A 237 7.76 -9.43 -14.76
CA TRP A 237 7.97 -7.98 -14.78
C TRP A 237 8.71 -7.43 -13.57
N VAL A 238 8.91 -8.23 -12.52
CA VAL A 238 9.53 -7.76 -11.26
C VAL A 238 10.89 -7.13 -11.52
N THR A 239 11.82 -7.91 -12.09
CA THR A 239 13.23 -7.52 -12.25
C THR A 239 13.46 -6.38 -13.24
N ASP A 240 12.80 -6.44 -14.41
CA ASP A 240 13.15 -5.56 -15.53
C ASP A 240 12.27 -4.29 -15.61
N PHE A 241 11.13 -4.26 -14.91
CA PHE A 241 10.15 -3.18 -15.03
C PHE A 241 9.69 -2.60 -13.70
N ILE A 242 9.23 -3.45 -12.77
CA ILE A 242 8.60 -3.01 -11.52
C ILE A 242 9.66 -2.45 -10.58
N GLN A 243 10.65 -3.27 -10.23
CA GLN A 243 11.62 -2.92 -9.22
C GLN A 243 12.49 -1.71 -9.60
N PRO A 244 13.06 -1.58 -10.81
CA PRO A 244 13.85 -0.40 -11.15
C PRO A 244 13.08 0.92 -11.05
N TRP A 245 11.74 0.86 -11.16
CA TRP A 245 10.89 2.02 -10.94
C TRP A 245 10.66 2.30 -9.46
N VAL A 246 10.44 1.27 -8.64
CA VAL A 246 10.29 1.42 -7.19
C VAL A 246 11.57 2.01 -6.60
N GLU A 247 12.74 1.42 -6.88
CA GLU A 247 14.04 1.92 -6.40
C GLU A 247 14.30 3.39 -6.76
N ALA A 248 13.88 3.81 -7.95
CA ALA A 248 14.07 5.19 -8.41
C ALA A 248 13.07 6.21 -7.83
N ASN A 249 11.90 5.77 -7.34
CA ASN A 249 10.79 6.67 -7.02
C ASN A 249 10.23 6.54 -5.59
N ASP A 250 10.56 5.44 -4.93
CA ASP A 250 10.18 5.12 -3.57
C ASP A 250 11.30 4.28 -2.92
N PRO A 251 12.51 4.85 -2.75
CA PRO A 251 13.65 4.13 -2.21
C PRO A 251 13.44 3.87 -0.72
N SER A 252 12.76 2.77 -0.43
CA SER A 252 12.69 2.15 0.90
C SER A 252 13.84 1.16 1.14
N CYS A 253 14.84 1.12 0.24
CA CYS A 253 15.94 0.15 0.25
C CYS A 253 17.20 0.67 0.97
N GLY A 254 17.06 1.69 1.82
CA GLY A 254 18.16 2.28 2.59
C GLY A 254 18.43 1.48 3.86
N LEU A 255 19.44 1.89 4.65
CA LEU A 255 19.54 1.45 6.05
C LEU A 255 18.60 2.33 6.89
N ASP A 256 17.32 2.04 6.85
CA ASP A 256 16.26 2.79 7.56
C ASP A 256 15.55 1.95 8.64
N GLY A 257 15.96 0.69 8.80
CA GLY A 257 15.43 -0.26 9.77
C GLY A 257 14.13 -0.92 9.34
N LEU A 258 13.66 -0.68 8.12
CA LEU A 258 12.49 -1.32 7.55
C LEU A 258 12.92 -2.29 6.46
N CYS A 259 12.77 -3.58 6.70
CA CYS A 259 12.84 -4.54 5.61
C CYS A 259 11.71 -4.25 4.61
N ALA A 260 12.05 -3.73 3.44
CA ALA A 260 11.15 -3.53 2.32
C ALA A 260 11.44 -4.56 1.21
N PRO A 261 11.07 -5.84 1.39
CA PRO A 261 11.35 -6.89 0.39
C PRO A 261 10.50 -6.71 -0.87
N ILE A 262 9.61 -5.72 -0.87
CA ILE A 262 8.69 -5.40 -1.95
C ILE A 262 9.16 -4.09 -2.56
N GLY A 263 9.82 -4.19 -3.72
CA GLY A 263 10.45 -3.05 -4.40
C GLY A 263 11.97 -2.98 -4.27
N CYS A 264 12.57 -3.82 -3.43
CA CYS A 264 14.01 -3.93 -3.24
C CYS A 264 14.41 -5.42 -3.37
N LEU A 265 15.31 -5.77 -4.32
CA LEU A 265 15.90 -7.11 -4.35
C LEU A 265 16.92 -7.30 -3.23
N ASP A 266 17.64 -6.22 -2.87
CA ASP A 266 18.74 -6.23 -1.91
C ASP A 266 18.55 -5.07 -0.91
N ASP A 267 17.51 -5.17 -0.09
CA ASP A 267 17.34 -4.28 1.06
C ASP A 267 18.31 -4.71 2.19
N PRO A 268 19.22 -3.82 2.65
CA PRO A 268 20.20 -4.16 3.68
C PRO A 268 19.56 -4.48 5.04
N ASP A 269 18.31 -4.05 5.27
CA ASP A 269 17.56 -4.32 6.48
C ASP A 269 16.76 -5.64 6.41
N CYS A 270 16.71 -6.33 5.26
CA CYS A 270 15.87 -7.54 5.13
C CYS A 270 16.51 -8.85 5.57
N GLN A 271 17.76 -9.11 5.21
CA GLN A 271 18.42 -10.37 5.57
C GLN A 271 19.88 -10.10 5.94
N PRO A 272 20.34 -10.55 7.12
CA PRO A 272 19.62 -11.33 8.14
C PRO A 272 18.74 -10.48 9.10
N CYS A 273 18.51 -9.20 8.81
CA CYS A 273 18.10 -8.20 9.82
C CYS A 273 16.61 -7.82 9.80
N GLY A 274 15.82 -8.45 8.93
CA GLY A 274 14.42 -8.12 8.73
C GLY A 274 13.56 -8.72 9.83
N ALA A 275 12.28 -8.34 9.85
CA ALA A 275 11.29 -8.91 10.75
C ALA A 275 10.94 -10.36 10.35
N ASP A 276 11.87 -11.28 10.55
CA ASP A 276 11.78 -12.70 10.21
C ASP A 276 11.58 -13.61 11.44
N GLY A 277 11.50 -13.02 12.63
CA GLY A 277 11.35 -13.67 13.92
C GLY A 277 12.67 -14.16 14.53
N THR A 278 13.81 -13.86 13.90
CA THR A 278 15.13 -14.33 14.34
C THR A 278 16.01 -13.16 14.73
N CYS A 279 16.17 -12.94 16.04
CA CYS A 279 17.16 -11.98 16.53
C CYS A 279 18.61 -12.41 16.19
N THR A 280 19.29 -11.64 15.34
CA THR A 280 20.72 -11.78 15.00
C THR A 280 21.54 -10.53 15.37
N ALA A 281 22.84 -10.72 15.56
CA ALA A 281 23.78 -9.64 15.89
C ALA A 281 24.59 -9.14 14.68
N ASP A 282 24.44 -9.78 13.51
CA ASP A 282 25.23 -9.49 12.30
C ASP A 282 24.61 -8.38 11.45
N CYS A 283 24.01 -7.37 12.10
CA CYS A 283 23.22 -6.31 11.47
C CYS A 283 23.88 -4.93 11.58
N PRO A 284 23.85 -4.11 10.50
CA PRO A 284 24.33 -2.73 10.55
C PRO A 284 23.53 -1.84 11.50
N LEU A 285 22.21 -2.06 11.56
CA LEU A 285 21.28 -1.50 12.54
C LEU A 285 20.82 -2.61 13.51
N PRO A 286 20.31 -2.29 14.71
CA PRO A 286 19.72 -3.29 15.59
C PRO A 286 18.62 -4.03 14.84
N ASP A 287 18.75 -5.36 14.80
CA ASP A 287 17.74 -6.24 14.24
C ASP A 287 16.37 -5.97 14.89
N VAL A 288 15.34 -5.87 14.07
CA VAL A 288 13.98 -5.54 14.49
C VAL A 288 13.33 -6.61 15.37
N ASP A 289 13.82 -7.85 15.33
CA ASP A 289 13.34 -8.95 16.18
C ASP A 289 14.11 -9.08 17.50
N CYS A 290 15.19 -8.33 17.68
CA CYS A 290 15.94 -8.33 18.94
C CYS A 290 15.30 -7.39 19.97
N ALA A 291 14.78 -7.94 21.06
CA ALA A 291 14.28 -7.17 22.21
C ALA A 291 15.42 -6.47 22.98
N THR A 292 15.96 -5.39 22.42
CA THR A 292 17.10 -4.63 22.94
C THR A 292 16.71 -3.37 23.68
N SER A 293 15.49 -2.86 23.46
CA SER A 293 15.09 -1.53 23.90
C SER A 293 14.13 -1.58 25.11
N GLY A 294 14.47 -0.86 26.16
CA GLY A 294 13.62 -0.63 27.32
C GLY A 294 12.58 0.48 27.10
N VAL A 295 11.64 0.63 28.03
CA VAL A 295 10.62 1.70 27.95
C VAL A 295 11.29 3.08 27.90
N GLY A 296 10.89 3.88 26.92
CA GLY A 296 11.42 5.22 26.64
C GLY A 296 12.52 5.26 25.57
N GLU A 297 13.12 4.12 25.22
CA GLU A 297 14.19 4.02 24.21
C GLU A 297 13.64 3.87 22.78
N ILE A 298 14.47 4.16 21.78
CA ILE A 298 14.10 4.11 20.35
C ILE A 298 13.72 2.68 19.93
N CYS A 299 12.72 2.57 19.06
CA CYS A 299 12.30 1.32 18.43
C CYS A 299 11.77 1.56 17.01
N GLN A 300 11.80 0.50 16.20
CA GLN A 300 11.17 0.43 14.88
C GLN A 300 9.93 -0.47 14.88
N ALA A 301 9.91 -1.50 15.74
CA ALA A 301 8.80 -2.43 15.90
C ALA A 301 8.61 -2.89 17.35
N ASP A 302 7.44 -3.45 17.63
CA ASP A 302 7.08 -3.99 18.94
C ASP A 302 8.07 -5.02 19.47
N SER A 303 8.61 -5.86 18.58
CA SER A 303 9.59 -6.92 18.90
C SER A 303 10.92 -6.38 19.42
N GLN A 304 11.31 -5.15 19.06
CA GLN A 304 12.50 -4.51 19.63
C GLN A 304 12.31 -4.07 21.08
N CYS A 305 11.06 -3.85 21.49
CA CYS A 305 10.74 -3.43 22.83
C CYS A 305 10.64 -4.62 23.76
N VAL A 306 11.34 -4.57 24.90
CA VAL A 306 11.20 -5.57 25.96
C VAL A 306 9.76 -5.65 26.48
N SER A 307 9.01 -4.54 26.37
CA SER A 307 7.57 -4.47 26.69
C SER A 307 6.66 -5.06 25.60
N GLY A 308 7.18 -5.29 24.38
CA GLY A 308 6.38 -5.68 23.22
C GLY A 308 5.52 -4.55 22.65
N LEU A 309 5.86 -3.29 22.92
CA LEU A 309 5.06 -2.14 22.49
C LEU A 309 5.94 -0.97 22.04
N CYS A 310 5.93 -0.71 20.73
CA CYS A 310 6.59 0.41 20.07
C CYS A 310 5.52 1.40 19.58
N ILE A 311 5.57 2.65 20.07
CA ILE A 311 4.58 3.67 19.71
C ILE A 311 5.25 4.88 19.08
N TYR A 312 4.48 5.66 18.34
CA TYR A 312 4.92 6.95 17.81
C TYR A 312 4.64 8.10 18.78
N TRP A 313 5.38 9.20 18.65
CA TRP A 313 5.11 10.42 19.39
C TRP A 313 3.92 11.18 18.78
N PRO A 314 2.95 11.69 19.58
CA PRO A 314 1.73 12.30 19.04
C PRO A 314 1.93 13.46 18.07
N THR A 315 3.04 14.18 18.20
CA THR A 315 3.37 15.36 17.38
C THR A 315 4.32 15.06 16.23
N ASP A 316 4.92 13.88 16.17
CA ASP A 316 5.77 13.43 15.07
C ASP A 316 5.74 11.90 14.96
N ALA A 317 5.09 11.40 13.91
CA ALA A 317 4.92 9.96 13.69
C ALA A 317 6.25 9.22 13.41
N HIS A 318 7.30 9.94 13.01
CA HIS A 318 8.63 9.38 12.77
C HIS A 318 9.43 9.20 14.07
N SER A 319 8.98 9.82 15.15
CA SER A 319 9.61 9.71 16.47
C SER A 319 9.01 8.53 17.24
N LYS A 320 9.54 7.33 17.01
CA LYS A 320 9.10 6.08 17.68
C LYS A 320 9.95 5.73 18.90
N TYR A 321 9.30 5.17 19.92
CA TYR A 321 9.94 4.72 21.16
C TYR A 321 9.12 3.61 21.85
N CYS A 322 9.80 2.79 22.63
CA CYS A 322 9.18 1.73 23.42
C CYS A 322 8.32 2.32 24.53
N SER A 323 7.09 1.83 24.64
CA SER A 323 6.15 2.22 25.67
C SER A 323 5.67 0.99 26.43
N GLN A 324 4.79 1.21 27.40
CA GLN A 324 4.08 0.16 28.11
C GLN A 324 2.69 0.66 28.51
N PRO A 325 1.72 -0.25 28.68
CA PRO A 325 0.47 0.09 29.36
C PRO A 325 0.72 0.64 30.75
N CYS A 326 -0.08 1.63 31.16
CA CYS A 326 0.05 2.28 32.46
C CYS A 326 -1.33 2.53 33.10
N ASP A 327 -1.35 2.66 34.42
CA ASP A 327 -2.54 2.99 35.23
C ASP A 327 -2.35 4.28 36.05
N GLY A 328 -1.48 5.17 35.56
CA GLY A 328 -1.15 6.48 36.13
C GLY A 328 0.33 6.82 35.96
N ASP A 329 0.68 8.10 36.14
CA ASP A 329 2.03 8.62 35.86
C ASP A 329 3.15 7.93 36.65
N ALA A 330 2.84 7.41 37.85
CA ALA A 330 3.81 6.69 38.67
C ALA A 330 4.28 5.36 38.06
N ALA A 331 3.56 4.84 37.06
CA ALA A 331 3.96 3.64 36.31
C ALA A 331 4.92 3.97 35.16
N CYS A 332 5.15 5.25 34.85
CA CYS A 332 5.97 5.68 33.73
C CYS A 332 7.39 6.12 34.17
N PRO A 333 8.41 5.93 33.33
CA PRO A 333 9.75 6.47 33.57
C PRO A 333 9.77 8.00 33.66
N ASP A 334 10.86 8.54 34.21
CA ASP A 334 11.06 9.98 34.32
C ASP A 334 10.96 10.69 32.95
N GLY A 335 10.15 11.75 32.88
CA GLY A 335 9.90 12.52 31.65
C GLY A 335 8.78 11.97 30.76
N MET A 336 8.13 10.88 31.20
CA MET A 336 6.95 10.31 30.55
C MET A 336 5.74 10.39 31.48
N SER A 337 4.58 10.65 30.90
CA SER A 337 3.28 10.63 31.59
C SER A 337 2.39 9.52 31.03
N CYS A 338 1.45 9.06 31.84
CA CYS A 338 0.47 8.08 31.39
C CYS A 338 -0.65 8.79 30.64
N THR A 339 -0.73 8.60 29.32
CA THR A 339 -1.73 9.28 28.49
C THR A 339 -2.50 8.30 27.62
N THR A 340 -3.76 8.64 27.33
CA THR A 340 -4.55 7.88 26.37
C THR A 340 -4.14 8.27 24.96
N GLN A 341 -3.49 7.35 24.24
CA GLN A 341 -3.07 7.52 22.86
C GLN A 341 -3.70 6.45 21.98
N ALA A 342 -4.45 6.85 20.95
CA ALA A 342 -4.96 5.89 19.97
C ALA A 342 -3.85 5.49 18.98
N PRO A 343 -3.78 4.22 18.54
CA PRO A 343 -4.66 3.09 18.89
C PRO A 343 -4.27 2.33 20.18
N PHE A 344 -3.23 2.77 20.90
CA PHE A 344 -2.56 2.01 21.96
C PHE A 344 -3.26 1.99 23.33
N GLY A 345 -4.22 2.88 23.60
CA GLY A 345 -4.89 2.99 24.90
C GLY A 345 -4.10 3.85 25.89
N GLU A 346 -4.21 3.57 27.20
CA GLU A 346 -3.42 4.26 28.23
C GLU A 346 -1.99 3.69 28.29
N VAL A 347 -1.04 4.49 27.85
CA VAL A 347 0.36 4.10 27.68
C VAL A 347 1.31 5.22 28.11
N CYS A 348 2.55 4.88 28.44
CA CYS A 348 3.56 5.87 28.79
C CYS A 348 4.02 6.66 27.56
N THR A 349 3.90 7.98 27.60
CA THR A 349 4.26 8.87 26.48
C THR A 349 5.19 9.98 26.94
N TRP A 350 6.16 10.35 26.13
CA TRP A 350 7.07 11.47 26.44
C TRP A 350 6.34 12.82 26.49
N ASP A 351 6.60 13.60 27.55
CA ASP A 351 6.02 14.94 27.75
C ASP A 351 6.56 15.98 26.76
N GLY A 352 7.73 15.72 26.19
CA GLY A 352 8.40 16.51 25.17
C GLY A 352 8.96 15.62 24.05
N PRO A 353 9.80 16.17 23.15
CA PRO A 353 10.40 15.37 22.09
C PRO A 353 11.15 14.16 22.67
N PRO A 354 10.81 12.92 22.24
CA PRO A 354 11.48 11.71 22.72
C PRO A 354 12.95 11.67 22.25
N PRO A 355 13.78 10.78 22.81
CA PRO A 355 15.12 10.52 22.29
C PRO A 355 15.09 10.21 20.79
N GLY A 356 15.97 10.86 20.02
CA GLY A 356 16.10 10.64 18.59
C GLY A 356 15.07 11.35 17.71
N ALA A 357 14.22 12.22 18.30
CA ALA A 357 13.30 13.05 17.53
C ALA A 357 14.05 13.99 16.57
N ALA A 358 13.39 14.37 15.46
CA ALA A 358 13.97 15.25 14.46
C ALA A 358 14.55 16.54 15.09
N GLY A 359 15.69 17.00 14.57
CA GLY A 359 16.42 18.17 15.06
C GLY A 359 17.34 17.92 16.26
N GLN A 360 17.29 16.74 16.90
CA GLN A 360 18.26 16.37 17.94
C GLN A 360 19.63 16.05 17.35
N ARG A 361 20.69 16.12 18.17
CA ARG A 361 22.05 15.74 17.73
C ARG A 361 22.20 14.23 17.68
N CYS A 362 22.99 13.76 16.72
CA CYS A 362 23.37 12.37 16.57
C CYS A 362 24.81 12.23 16.10
N GLU A 363 25.40 11.07 16.37
CA GLU A 363 26.69 10.64 15.84
C GLU A 363 26.51 9.51 14.81
N GLN A 364 25.45 8.72 14.96
CA GLN A 364 25.10 7.58 14.11
C GLN A 364 23.59 7.48 13.91
N ALA A 365 23.18 6.74 12.88
CA ALA A 365 21.78 6.49 12.53
C ALA A 365 20.93 6.05 13.74
N THR A 366 21.44 5.12 14.53
CA THR A 366 20.73 4.52 15.68
C THR A 366 20.45 5.49 16.83
N ASP A 367 21.04 6.68 16.83
CA ASP A 367 20.71 7.74 17.78
C ASP A 367 19.37 8.43 17.43
N CYS A 368 18.83 8.18 16.24
CA CYS A 368 17.65 8.84 15.68
C CYS A 368 16.49 7.86 15.52
N SER A 369 15.27 8.30 15.85
CA SER A 369 14.08 7.45 15.75
C SER A 369 13.75 7.00 14.32
N ALA A 370 14.16 7.78 13.32
CA ALA A 370 14.00 7.46 11.91
C ALA A 370 15.25 6.83 11.28
N TYR A 371 16.24 6.46 12.10
CA TYR A 371 17.54 5.95 11.67
C TYR A 371 18.29 6.78 10.60
N ALA A 372 17.98 8.08 10.51
CA ALA A 372 18.67 9.02 9.63
C ALA A 372 19.39 10.11 10.44
N CYS A 373 20.72 10.06 10.40
CA CYS A 373 21.61 11.03 11.03
C CYS A 373 22.40 11.78 9.95
N GLU A 374 21.88 12.93 9.52
CA GLU A 374 22.48 13.73 8.46
C GLU A 374 23.11 14.99 9.04
N ASP A 375 24.36 15.27 8.68
CA ASP A 375 25.14 16.40 9.22
C ASP A 375 25.14 16.48 10.77
N GLY A 376 25.06 15.32 11.45
CA GLY A 376 25.03 15.22 12.91
C GLY A 376 23.69 15.61 13.54
N VAL A 377 22.62 15.61 12.75
CA VAL A 377 21.26 15.94 13.19
C VAL A 377 20.29 14.84 12.78
N CYS A 378 19.44 14.42 13.72
CA CYS A 378 18.35 13.49 13.44
C CYS A 378 17.36 14.13 12.48
N THR A 379 17.08 13.44 11.39
CA THR A 379 16.16 13.88 10.35
C THR A 379 15.45 12.68 9.73
N TYR A 380 14.71 12.92 8.66
CA TYR A 380 14.13 11.90 7.79
C TYR A 380 13.91 12.51 6.40
N PRO A 381 13.91 11.68 5.33
CA PRO A 381 13.76 12.15 3.97
C PRO A 381 12.42 12.83 3.75
N CYS A 382 12.40 13.82 2.86
CA CYS A 382 11.21 14.57 2.49
C CYS A 382 11.22 14.90 1.00
N ASP A 383 10.03 15.13 0.44
CA ASP A 383 9.87 15.55 -0.95
C ASP A 383 8.46 16.14 -1.12
N LEU A 384 8.40 17.46 -1.26
CA LEU A 384 7.14 18.20 -1.40
C LEU A 384 6.41 17.90 -2.71
N SER A 385 7.13 17.55 -3.79
CA SER A 385 6.51 17.14 -5.05
C SER A 385 5.82 15.78 -4.92
N ARG A 386 6.28 15.01 -3.94
CA ARG A 386 5.81 13.67 -3.58
C ARG A 386 4.96 13.65 -2.31
N GLY A 387 4.54 14.83 -1.82
CA GLY A 387 3.74 15.08 -0.61
C GLY A 387 4.30 14.49 0.68
N LEU A 388 5.59 14.20 0.71
CA LEU A 388 6.36 13.82 1.89
C LEU A 388 6.80 15.12 2.59
N ALA A 389 5.87 15.72 3.34
CA ALA A 389 6.10 16.94 4.08
C ALA A 389 6.67 16.65 5.48
N CYS A 390 7.47 17.59 5.98
CA CYS A 390 8.03 17.53 7.32
C CYS A 390 6.97 17.83 8.40
N THR A 391 7.21 17.33 9.61
CA THR A 391 6.41 17.69 10.78
C THR A 391 6.47 19.20 11.06
N PRO A 392 5.45 19.82 11.69
CA PRO A 392 5.48 21.25 12.00
C PRO A 392 6.75 21.67 12.75
N GLY A 393 7.36 22.79 12.32
CA GLY A 393 8.64 23.25 12.84
C GLY A 393 9.85 22.87 11.97
N PHE A 394 9.63 22.09 10.91
CA PHE A 394 10.68 21.65 9.99
C PHE A 394 10.36 22.06 8.54
N GLU A 395 11.39 22.38 7.76
CA GLU A 395 11.32 22.57 6.31
C GLU A 395 12.01 21.44 5.57
N CYS A 396 11.51 21.16 4.37
CA CYS A 396 12.12 20.19 3.47
C CYS A 396 13.22 20.86 2.64
N ALA A 397 14.48 20.55 2.91
CA ALA A 397 15.63 21.17 2.25
C ALA A 397 16.80 20.20 2.02
N SER A 398 17.64 20.51 1.04
CA SER A 398 18.96 19.88 0.82
C SER A 398 20.04 20.77 1.44
N HIS A 399 20.96 20.17 2.21
CA HIS A 399 22.12 20.84 2.79
C HIS A 399 23.46 20.43 2.16
N ASP A 400 23.47 19.34 1.38
CA ASP A 400 24.63 18.78 0.69
C ASP A 400 24.80 19.30 -0.75
N GLY A 401 23.81 20.05 -1.26
CA GLY A 401 23.78 20.52 -2.65
C GLY A 401 23.51 19.40 -3.67
N GLY A 402 23.06 18.24 -3.20
CA GLY A 402 22.58 17.12 -4.01
C GLY A 402 21.07 17.16 -4.25
N ASP A 403 20.54 16.06 -4.80
CA ASP A 403 19.10 15.86 -5.05
C ASP A 403 18.36 15.27 -3.83
N SER A 404 19.05 15.06 -2.70
CA SER A 404 18.50 14.48 -1.47
C SER A 404 17.95 15.57 -0.55
N TYR A 405 16.68 15.46 -0.19
CA TYR A 405 15.99 16.41 0.67
C TYR A 405 15.60 15.75 1.99
N TYR A 406 15.85 16.47 3.08
CA TYR A 406 15.58 16.02 4.44
C TYR A 406 14.84 17.10 5.23
N CYS A 407 14.25 16.70 6.36
CA CYS A 407 13.54 17.60 7.25
C CYS A 407 14.48 18.33 8.21
N TRP A 408 14.63 19.63 8.01
CA TRP A 408 15.50 20.49 8.82
C TRP A 408 14.70 21.44 9.68
N ALA A 409 15.12 21.63 10.93
CA ALA A 409 14.45 22.57 11.82
C ALA A 409 14.46 23.97 11.19
N LEU A 410 13.31 24.63 11.17
CA LEU A 410 13.20 26.02 10.73
C LEU A 410 14.13 26.88 11.59
N ALA A 411 14.90 27.77 10.95
CA ALA A 411 15.71 28.74 11.67
C ALA A 411 14.81 29.56 12.61
N SER A 412 15.02 29.42 13.92
CA SER A 412 14.29 30.21 14.90
C SER A 412 14.67 31.69 14.76
N ASP A 413 13.69 32.58 14.61
CA ASP A 413 13.87 34.05 14.67
C ASP A 413 14.31 34.54 16.07
N ASP A 414 14.54 33.64 17.03
CA ASP A 414 15.03 33.97 18.36
C ASP A 414 16.55 34.17 18.38
N GLY A 415 16.95 35.41 18.10
CA GLY A 415 18.29 35.90 18.40
C GLY A 415 18.61 35.75 19.89
N GLY A 416 19.59 34.89 20.21
CA GLY A 416 20.00 34.70 21.61
C GLY A 416 21.13 33.71 21.83
N GLY A 417 22.18 33.73 21.01
CA GLY A 417 23.38 32.92 21.23
C GLY A 417 24.09 33.28 22.55
N CYS A 418 23.86 32.49 23.60
CA CYS A 418 24.77 32.42 24.75
C CYS A 418 25.91 31.44 24.43
N GLN A 419 26.94 31.90 23.74
CA GLN A 419 28.24 31.26 23.75
C GLN A 419 29.00 31.67 25.02
N THR A 420 29.13 30.77 25.99
CA THR A 420 30.13 30.88 27.06
C THR A 420 31.33 29.99 26.74
N GLY A 421 32.49 30.63 26.56
CA GLY A 421 33.84 30.05 26.58
C GLY A 421 34.38 29.60 25.21
N GLY A 422 35.57 29.97 24.75
CA GLY A 422 36.63 30.80 25.29
C GLY A 422 37.85 30.74 24.36
N GLY A 423 38.60 31.83 24.28
CA GLY A 423 40.02 31.83 23.92
C GLY A 423 40.41 31.88 22.43
N GLY A 424 40.90 33.06 22.00
CA GLY A 424 42.08 33.13 21.14
C GLY A 424 41.88 33.70 19.73
N GLY A 425 42.45 34.88 19.50
CA GLY A 425 43.02 35.27 18.20
C GLY A 425 42.14 36.14 17.29
N ALA A 426 42.19 37.46 17.49
CA ALA A 426 41.81 38.41 16.44
C ALA A 426 42.90 38.45 15.34
N PRO A 427 42.49 38.59 14.06
CA PRO A 427 43.08 39.66 13.28
C PRO A 427 42.08 40.42 12.40
N TRP A 428 42.05 41.74 12.62
CA TRP A 428 41.95 42.84 11.65
C TRP A 428 41.47 42.54 10.22
N LEU A 429 40.30 43.09 9.86
CA LEU A 429 40.01 43.48 8.47
C LEU A 429 39.49 44.92 8.42
N VAL A 430 40.20 45.70 7.61
CA VAL A 430 40.02 47.12 7.32
C VAL A 430 38.81 47.31 6.41
N ALA A 431 37.84 48.12 6.86
CA ALA A 431 36.71 48.55 6.05
C ALA A 431 37.12 49.73 5.15
N VAL A 432 37.05 49.56 3.83
CA VAL A 432 37.07 50.67 2.87
C VAL A 432 35.65 50.87 2.34
N ALA A 433 34.99 51.91 2.82
CA ALA A 433 33.73 52.42 2.29
C ALA A 433 34.01 53.55 1.29
N ALA A 434 33.67 53.34 0.02
CA ALA A 434 33.66 54.39 -0.99
C ALA A 434 32.20 54.80 -1.27
N ALA A 435 31.75 55.88 -0.62
CA ALA A 435 30.49 56.54 -0.94
C ALA A 435 30.76 57.82 -1.72
N LEU A 436 30.40 57.81 -3.00
CA LEU A 436 30.35 58.97 -3.89
C LEU A 436 29.10 59.81 -3.57
N LEU A 437 29.30 61.07 -3.14
CA LEU A 437 28.26 62.11 -3.19
C LEU A 437 28.80 63.37 -3.87
N LEU A 438 28.04 63.78 -4.88
CA LEU A 438 28.20 64.93 -5.74
C LEU A 438 28.14 66.27 -4.97
N ARG A 439 28.89 67.30 -5.43
CA ARG A 439 28.34 68.46 -6.17
C ARG A 439 29.29 69.68 -6.27
N ARG A 440 29.43 70.13 -7.53
CA ARG A 440 29.36 71.52 -8.06
C ARG A 440 30.56 72.49 -7.90
N ARG A 441 31.23 72.76 -9.05
CA ARG A 441 31.41 74.04 -9.81
C ARG A 441 31.65 75.37 -9.05
N PRO A 442 32.14 76.47 -9.71
CA PRO A 442 33.11 76.63 -10.82
C PRO A 442 34.10 77.81 -10.59
N ARG A 443 34.98 78.10 -11.57
CA ARG A 443 35.71 79.38 -11.93
C ARG A 443 37.14 79.00 -12.35
N ARG A 444 37.74 79.42 -13.48
CA ARG A 444 37.50 80.45 -14.49
C ARG A 444 37.95 79.92 -15.85
#